data_AF-A0A8R1TP91-F1
#
_entry.id   AF-A0A8R1TP91-F1
#
_cell.length_a   1.000
_cell.length_b   1.000
_cell.length_c   1.000
_cell.angle_alpha   90.00
_cell.angle_beta   90.00
_cell.angle_gamma   90.00
#
_symmetry.space_group_name_H-M   'P 1'
#
loop_
_entity.id
_entity.type
_entity.pdbx_description
1 polymer ?
#
loop_
_entity_poly.entity_id
_entity_poly.type
_entity_poly.pdbx_seq_one_letter_code
_entity_poly.pdbx_strand_id
1 'polypeptide(L)'
;MQYINGLMVLRLITICTVLWVIRDLDIIFGLIWLSIDSLDGKFSYDSTTLRNEISSLNWKNVDVFLPPKLNDTIAEILRLNELLAQKQYKCEERVTVGDNEGAFIICIDGRSSNTTRNALFISGSPDDFAFYLTAIIPERWTFFVPDGFEALNNLGNVDVEMHYLFDLSSSGIWDSDKILRELSNKQFDTAFISFYSPVLDRKSKITRLLELRNAPKLMKQVLEVLQSDQLHLIIQIDGNIENLVYDWYLLLYQMCFKYHYVLIGTESTSACDRTVRNCRYRLSFMKKTHDQMELPLFGFGSPLEEKKRLMKYLTTIRKESVECNEMTRTENGIPVLCKINVENNLCTVVYVSYREFEMMENFEYFRPCKIHFFSPIESNHRLVSTHNAYPYGISPYFSKNFTMPDGNDNSWLLITLSDMLDIVDELKVDKFVLDLDGGEWDVFSALLETVRFRNTVIDLDLRARFWIGEDNENYRHILMYFLRLETFGFKKLYSEMIDNTTAIVNFRNTQLT
;
A
#
# COMPACT_ATOMS: atom_id res chain seq x y z
N MET A 1 30.82 -68.56 5.38
CA MET A 1 32.01 -67.68 5.38
C MET A 1 31.54 -66.26 5.60
N GLN A 2 32.32 -65.49 6.35
CA GLN A 2 31.92 -64.37 7.23
C GLN A 2 30.97 -63.35 6.61
N TYR A 3 29.85 -63.10 7.29
CA TYR A 3 29.01 -61.93 7.11
C TYR A 3 29.89 -60.68 7.28
N ILE A 4 30.15 -59.98 6.18
CA ILE A 4 30.69 -58.63 6.24
C ILE A 4 29.58 -57.79 6.86
N ASN A 5 29.76 -57.43 8.12
CA ASN A 5 28.79 -56.65 8.88
C ASN A 5 28.70 -55.27 8.21
N GLY A 6 27.68 -55.04 7.37
CA GLY A 6 27.57 -53.85 6.52
C GLY A 6 27.66 -52.53 7.31
N LEU A 7 27.27 -52.56 8.58
CA LEU A 7 27.40 -51.43 9.50
C LEU A 7 28.86 -51.04 9.78
N MET A 8 29.79 -52.00 9.85
CA MET A 8 31.22 -51.70 10.02
C MET A 8 31.82 -51.06 8.77
N VAL A 9 31.43 -51.51 7.58
CA VAL A 9 31.87 -50.89 6.32
C VAL A 9 31.37 -49.46 6.22
N LEU A 10 30.10 -49.21 6.56
CA LEU A 10 29.53 -47.86 6.56
C LEU A 10 30.26 -46.93 7.55
N ARG A 11 30.58 -47.42 8.75
CA ARG A 11 31.36 -46.68 9.75
C ARG A 11 32.78 -46.38 9.28
N LEU A 12 33.43 -47.32 8.61
CA LEU A 12 34.76 -47.11 8.05
C LEU A 12 34.73 -46.04 6.95
N ILE A 13 33.75 -46.11 6.04
CA ILE A 13 33.56 -45.09 4.99
C ILE A 13 33.33 -43.71 5.61
N THR A 14 32.48 -43.60 6.63
CA THR A 14 32.22 -42.31 7.29
C THR A 14 33.45 -41.75 7.98
N ILE A 15 34.23 -42.57 8.68
CA ILE A 15 35.49 -42.14 9.30
C ILE A 15 36.50 -41.71 8.22
N CYS A 16 36.62 -42.44 7.11
CA CYS A 16 37.50 -42.07 6.00
C CYS A 16 37.08 -40.76 5.35
N THR A 17 35.77 -40.51 5.15
CA THR A 17 35.28 -39.24 4.61
C THR A 17 35.52 -38.07 5.56
N VAL A 18 35.34 -38.27 6.87
CA VAL A 18 35.61 -37.22 7.87
C VAL A 18 37.11 -36.91 7.92
N LEU A 19 37.98 -37.92 7.87
CA LEU A 19 39.43 -37.72 7.82
C LEU A 19 39.87 -37.01 6.53
N TRP A 20 39.23 -37.27 5.40
CA TRP A 20 39.45 -36.54 4.15
C TRP A 20 39.04 -35.07 4.27
N VAL A 21 37.85 -34.79 4.82
CA VAL A 21 37.37 -33.42 5.04
C VAL A 21 38.26 -32.67 6.05
N ILE A 22 38.77 -33.33 7.09
CA ILE A 22 39.70 -32.74 8.06
C ILE A 22 41.05 -32.44 7.40
N ARG A 23 41.56 -33.31 6.53
CA ARG A 23 42.83 -33.11 5.86
C ARG A 23 42.78 -31.92 4.88
N ASP A 24 41.63 -31.73 4.23
CA ASP A 24 41.43 -30.61 3.32
C ASP A 24 40.87 -29.36 4.03
N LEU A 25 40.58 -29.44 5.34
CA LEU A 25 40.03 -28.33 6.11
C LEU A 25 41.03 -27.17 6.21
N ASP A 26 42.33 -27.45 6.26
CA ASP A 26 43.38 -26.41 6.20
C ASP A 26 43.43 -25.72 4.84
N ILE A 27 43.15 -26.46 3.74
CA ILE A 27 43.08 -25.90 2.38
C ILE A 27 41.81 -25.06 2.23
N ILE A 28 40.68 -25.54 2.75
CA ILE A 28 39.40 -24.81 2.77
C ILE A 28 39.53 -23.55 3.63
N PHE A 29 40.11 -23.64 4.83
CA PHE A 29 40.37 -22.47 5.67
C PHE A 29 41.36 -21.51 5.02
N GLY A 30 42.41 -22.01 4.36
CA GLY A 30 43.35 -21.19 3.61
C GLY A 30 42.70 -20.45 2.44
N LEU A 31 41.78 -21.10 1.71
CA LEU A 31 40.99 -20.48 0.64
C LEU A 31 39.99 -19.46 1.17
N ILE A 32 39.32 -19.77 2.29
CA ILE A 32 38.41 -18.83 2.96
C ILE A 32 39.21 -17.62 3.46
N TRP A 33 40.36 -17.82 4.09
CA TRP A 33 41.20 -16.70 4.53
C TRP A 33 41.74 -15.90 3.35
N LEU A 34 42.22 -16.53 2.28
CA LEU A 34 42.61 -15.80 1.06
C LEU A 34 41.44 -14.99 0.47
N SER A 35 40.21 -15.50 0.55
CA SER A 35 39.03 -14.75 0.11
C SER A 35 38.70 -13.57 1.05
N ILE A 36 38.87 -13.71 2.37
CA ILE A 36 38.65 -12.63 3.35
C ILE A 36 39.80 -11.60 3.33
N ASP A 37 41.07 -12.02 3.19
CA ASP A 37 42.20 -11.11 3.00
C ASP A 37 42.13 -10.37 1.66
N SER A 38 41.55 -11.01 0.62
CA SER A 38 41.23 -10.30 -0.63
C SER A 38 40.09 -9.28 -0.48
N LEU A 39 39.24 -9.44 0.55
CA LEU A 39 38.20 -8.48 0.92
C LEU A 39 38.78 -7.34 1.79
N ASP A 40 39.81 -7.61 2.60
CA ASP A 40 40.58 -6.60 3.34
C ASP A 40 41.54 -5.78 2.45
N GLY A 41 41.62 -6.13 1.16
CA GLY A 41 42.25 -5.34 0.12
C GLY A 41 41.52 -4.03 -0.11
N LYS A 42 41.53 -3.12 0.88
CA LYS A 42 41.05 -1.74 0.84
C LYS A 42 39.96 -1.55 -0.21
N PHE A 43 38.90 -2.33 -0.09
CA PHE A 43 37.61 -1.82 -0.49
C PHE A 43 37.30 -0.74 0.54
N SER A 44 37.91 0.43 0.33
CA SER A 44 37.10 1.62 0.33
C SER A 44 35.95 1.30 -0.63
N TYR A 45 34.90 0.68 -0.09
CA TYR A 45 33.59 1.26 -0.25
C TYR A 45 33.77 2.73 0.18
N ASP A 46 34.31 3.54 -0.74
CA ASP A 46 33.46 4.60 -1.22
C ASP A 46 32.16 3.88 -1.53
N SER A 47 31.28 3.89 -0.53
CA SER A 47 29.99 4.40 -0.83
C SER A 47 30.26 5.65 -1.69
N THR A 48 30.29 5.46 -3.01
CA THR A 48 29.29 6.07 -3.83
C THR A 48 27.94 5.72 -3.18
N THR A 49 27.70 6.27 -1.98
CA THR A 49 26.62 7.20 -1.76
C THR A 49 26.38 7.74 -3.13
N LEU A 50 25.31 7.24 -3.73
CA LEU A 50 24.53 7.98 -4.67
C LEU A 50 24.11 9.27 -3.92
N ARG A 51 25.11 10.12 -3.63
CA ARG A 51 25.03 11.53 -3.30
C ARG A 51 24.64 12.30 -4.56
N ASN A 52 24.43 11.60 -5.69
CA ASN A 52 23.63 12.05 -6.80
C ASN A 52 22.19 12.23 -6.30
N GLU A 53 21.93 13.43 -5.78
CA GLU A 53 20.73 14.23 -6.04
C GLU A 53 19.34 13.65 -5.75
N ILE A 54 19.18 12.46 -5.16
CA ILE A 54 17.90 12.07 -4.52
C ILE A 54 17.62 13.03 -3.35
N SER A 55 18.67 13.62 -2.78
CA SER A 55 18.63 14.73 -1.81
C SER A 55 18.08 16.05 -2.37
N SER A 56 17.81 16.18 -3.67
CA SER A 56 17.31 17.43 -4.26
C SER A 56 15.78 17.56 -4.27
N LEU A 57 15.04 16.49 -3.94
CA LEU A 57 13.59 16.54 -3.84
C LEU A 57 13.18 17.57 -2.79
N ASN A 58 12.70 18.73 -3.24
CA ASN A 58 12.15 19.73 -2.36
C ASN A 58 10.79 19.26 -1.85
N TRP A 59 10.80 18.57 -0.71
CA TRP A 59 9.61 18.04 -0.05
C TRP A 59 8.52 19.09 0.23
N LYS A 60 8.85 20.38 0.25
CA LYS A 60 7.83 21.45 0.34
C LYS A 60 6.86 21.43 -0.83
N ASN A 61 7.33 21.04 -2.02
CA ASN A 61 6.56 21.06 -3.28
C ASN A 61 6.10 19.66 -3.71
N VAL A 62 6.46 18.62 -2.96
CA VAL A 62 6.08 17.23 -3.29
C VAL A 62 4.60 17.04 -2.98
N ASP A 63 3.84 16.56 -3.96
CA ASP A 63 2.54 15.97 -3.74
C ASP A 63 2.71 14.48 -3.41
N VAL A 64 2.22 14.06 -2.24
CA VAL A 64 2.32 12.68 -1.77
C VAL A 64 1.45 11.71 -2.57
N PHE A 65 0.52 12.22 -3.40
CA PHE A 65 -0.34 11.45 -4.30
C PHE A 65 0.07 11.59 -5.78
N LEU A 66 0.97 12.51 -6.10
CA LEU A 66 1.56 12.69 -7.44
C LEU A 66 3.08 12.71 -7.32
N PRO A 67 3.71 11.53 -7.32
CA PRO A 67 5.13 11.46 -7.06
C PRO A 67 5.94 12.17 -8.17
N PRO A 68 6.96 12.96 -7.81
CA PRO A 68 7.76 13.71 -8.77
C PRO A 68 8.71 12.81 -9.57
N LYS A 69 9.19 13.33 -10.71
CA LYS A 69 10.22 12.70 -11.54
C LYS A 69 11.61 12.88 -10.93
N LEU A 70 12.43 11.83 -10.96
CA LEU A 70 13.80 11.75 -10.40
C LEU A 70 14.89 12.24 -11.36
N ASN A 71 14.58 12.47 -12.64
CA ASN A 71 15.52 12.88 -13.68
C ASN A 71 16.75 11.96 -13.88
N ASP A 72 16.65 10.70 -13.47
CA ASP A 72 17.65 9.66 -13.71
C ASP A 72 16.92 8.38 -14.16
N THR A 73 17.25 7.88 -15.35
CA THR A 73 16.60 6.67 -15.90
C THR A 73 16.81 5.45 -15.02
N ILE A 74 18.01 5.24 -14.46
CA ILE A 74 18.31 4.09 -13.61
C ILE A 74 17.51 4.18 -12.32
N ALA A 75 17.46 5.37 -11.74
CA ALA A 75 16.64 5.67 -10.56
C ALA A 75 15.15 5.37 -10.80
N GLU A 76 14.58 5.80 -11.93
CA GLU A 76 13.17 5.52 -12.26
C GLU A 76 12.91 4.02 -12.50
N ILE A 77 13.87 3.28 -13.07
CA ILE A 77 13.76 1.83 -13.27
C ILE A 77 13.70 1.12 -11.92
N LEU A 78 14.65 1.43 -11.03
CA LEU A 78 14.70 0.86 -9.70
C LEU A 78 13.40 1.18 -8.94
N ARG A 79 12.96 2.43 -8.98
CA ARG A 79 11.70 2.88 -8.39
C ARG A 79 10.48 2.11 -8.89
N LEU A 80 10.38 1.88 -10.21
CA LEU A 80 9.32 1.07 -10.80
C LEU A 80 9.38 -0.37 -10.27
N ASN A 81 10.57 -0.98 -10.24
CA ASN A 81 10.74 -2.34 -9.74
C ASN A 81 10.37 -2.47 -8.26
N GLU A 82 10.74 -1.49 -7.42
CA GLU A 82 10.33 -1.46 -6.01
C GLU A 82 8.79 -1.44 -5.91
N LEU A 83 8.11 -0.53 -6.63
CA LEU A 83 6.64 -0.47 -6.66
C LEU A 83 6.01 -1.82 -7.06
N LEU A 84 6.59 -2.49 -8.05
CA LEU A 84 6.10 -3.75 -8.60
C LEU A 84 6.39 -4.97 -7.71
N ALA A 85 7.43 -4.90 -6.88
CA ALA A 85 7.81 -5.97 -5.96
C ALA A 85 6.84 -6.08 -4.76
N GLN A 86 6.20 -4.98 -4.37
CA GLN A 86 5.29 -4.95 -3.22
C GLN A 86 3.82 -5.00 -3.63
N LYS A 87 3.18 -6.13 -3.31
CA LYS A 87 1.73 -6.30 -3.49
C LYS A 87 0.99 -5.40 -2.50
N GLN A 88 -0.03 -4.69 -2.97
CA GLN A 88 -0.88 -3.86 -2.11
C GLN A 88 -2.08 -4.63 -1.55
N TYR A 89 -2.39 -5.80 -2.10
CA TYR A 89 -3.39 -6.70 -1.55
C TYR A 89 -2.92 -8.15 -1.69
N LYS A 90 -3.05 -8.90 -0.61
CA LYS A 90 -2.77 -10.33 -0.59
C LYS A 90 -4.07 -11.10 -0.83
N CYS A 91 -4.23 -11.57 -2.06
CA CYS A 91 -5.32 -12.49 -2.39
C CYS A 91 -5.12 -13.85 -1.69
N GLU A 92 -6.15 -14.35 -1.01
CA GLU A 92 -6.11 -15.60 -0.23
C GLU A 92 -6.27 -16.83 -1.13
N GLU A 93 -7.26 -16.79 -2.03
CA GLU A 93 -7.56 -17.80 -3.04
C GLU A 93 -7.25 -17.26 -4.44
N ARG A 94 -6.33 -17.90 -5.15
CA ARG A 94 -5.87 -17.41 -6.46
C ARG A 94 -5.56 -18.51 -7.45
N VAL A 95 -5.71 -18.19 -8.73
CA VAL A 95 -5.29 -19.01 -9.85
C VAL A 95 -4.16 -18.31 -10.58
N THR A 96 -3.04 -19.00 -10.77
CA THR A 96 -1.92 -18.50 -11.59
C THR A 96 -2.11 -19.00 -13.02
N VAL A 97 -2.08 -18.07 -13.98
CA VAL A 97 -2.31 -18.35 -15.39
C VAL A 97 -1.17 -17.77 -16.21
N GLY A 98 -0.37 -18.62 -16.83
CA GLY A 98 0.86 -18.20 -17.47
C GLY A 98 1.42 -19.17 -18.49
N ASP A 99 2.53 -18.73 -19.09
CA ASP A 99 3.38 -19.48 -19.99
C ASP A 99 4.84 -19.39 -19.51
N ASN A 100 5.79 -19.82 -20.34
CA ASN A 100 7.22 -19.78 -20.01
C ASN A 100 7.79 -18.36 -19.83
N GLU A 101 7.06 -17.32 -20.25
CA GLU A 101 7.44 -15.92 -20.12
C GLU A 101 6.88 -15.27 -18.84
N GLY A 102 6.02 -15.96 -18.09
CA GLY A 102 5.50 -15.53 -16.79
C GLY A 102 4.01 -15.84 -16.62
N ALA A 103 3.36 -15.23 -15.65
CA ALA A 103 1.96 -15.49 -15.33
C ALA A 103 1.23 -14.27 -14.79
N PHE A 104 -0.09 -14.29 -14.98
CA PHE A 104 -1.03 -13.46 -14.26
C PHE A 104 -1.54 -14.20 -13.02
N ILE A 105 -1.97 -13.43 -12.04
CA ILE A 105 -2.63 -13.92 -10.83
C ILE A 105 -4.08 -13.45 -10.89
N ILE A 106 -5.02 -14.38 -10.91
CA ILE A 106 -6.45 -14.10 -10.84
C ILE A 106 -6.90 -14.38 -9.41
N CYS A 107 -7.50 -13.37 -8.78
CA CYS A 107 -8.03 -13.49 -7.44
C CYS A 107 -9.47 -14.03 -7.47
N ILE A 108 -9.78 -15.03 -6.63
CA ILE A 108 -11.12 -15.63 -6.54
C ILE A 108 -11.76 -15.45 -5.14
N ASP A 109 -11.10 -14.71 -4.24
CA ASP A 109 -11.60 -14.37 -2.90
C ASP A 109 -13.09 -13.99 -2.90
N GLY A 110 -13.90 -14.71 -2.12
CA GLY A 110 -15.31 -14.39 -1.89
C GLY A 110 -16.26 -14.63 -3.07
N ARG A 111 -15.79 -15.20 -4.19
CA ARG A 111 -16.68 -15.59 -5.29
C ARG A 111 -17.46 -16.87 -4.94
N SER A 112 -18.77 -16.78 -4.88
CA SER A 112 -19.65 -17.94 -4.67
C SER A 112 -19.76 -18.85 -5.90
N SER A 113 -19.46 -18.32 -7.09
CA SER A 113 -19.34 -19.08 -8.33
C SER A 113 -18.02 -18.78 -9.02
N ASN A 114 -17.37 -19.82 -9.55
CA ASN A 114 -16.16 -19.68 -10.38
C ASN A 114 -16.47 -19.09 -11.77
N THR A 115 -17.73 -18.74 -12.05
CA THR A 115 -18.18 -18.28 -13.37
C THR A 115 -17.92 -16.79 -13.52
N THR A 116 -16.87 -16.44 -14.25
CA THR A 116 -16.71 -15.12 -14.86
C THR A 116 -17.88 -14.93 -15.84
N ARG A 117 -18.61 -13.82 -15.79
CA ARG A 117 -19.69 -13.51 -16.75
C ARG A 117 -19.09 -12.84 -17.98
N ASN A 118 -18.47 -11.69 -17.80
CA ASN A 118 -17.95 -10.88 -18.89
C ASN A 118 -16.43 -10.72 -18.75
N ALA A 119 -15.68 -11.13 -19.77
CA ALA A 119 -14.24 -10.93 -19.84
C ALA A 119 -13.87 -10.03 -21.02
N LEU A 120 -12.93 -9.12 -20.79
CA LEU A 120 -12.38 -8.22 -21.80
C LEU A 120 -10.98 -8.67 -22.19
N PHE A 121 -10.67 -8.65 -23.48
CA PHE A 121 -9.32 -8.86 -24.00
C PHE A 121 -8.97 -7.81 -25.04
N ILE A 122 -7.92 -7.03 -24.78
CA ILE A 122 -7.37 -6.03 -25.70
C ILE A 122 -5.92 -6.41 -25.99
N SER A 123 -5.60 -6.71 -27.25
CA SER A 123 -4.23 -7.04 -27.64
C SER A 123 -3.86 -6.42 -28.97
N GLY A 124 -2.63 -5.89 -29.05
CA GLY A 124 -2.05 -5.45 -30.31
C GLY A 124 -1.42 -6.58 -31.12
N SER A 125 -1.26 -7.76 -30.53
CA SER A 125 -0.60 -8.91 -31.15
C SER A 125 -1.61 -9.96 -31.62
N PRO A 126 -1.43 -10.52 -32.83
CA PRO A 126 -2.15 -11.71 -33.26
C PRO A 126 -1.60 -13.00 -32.63
N ASP A 127 -0.47 -12.94 -31.90
CA ASP A 127 0.19 -14.09 -31.29
C ASP A 127 -0.73 -14.83 -30.30
N ASP A 128 -0.38 -16.08 -30.01
CA ASP A 128 -1.22 -16.99 -29.25
C ASP A 128 -1.27 -16.66 -27.74
N PHE A 129 -2.42 -16.15 -27.30
CA PHE A 129 -2.78 -15.96 -25.90
C PHE A 129 -3.66 -17.12 -25.37
N ALA A 130 -3.75 -18.25 -26.07
CA ALA A 130 -4.67 -19.33 -25.72
C ALA A 130 -4.51 -19.84 -24.30
N PHE A 131 -3.29 -19.91 -23.76
CA PHE A 131 -3.07 -20.30 -22.36
C PHE A 131 -3.82 -19.41 -21.37
N TYR A 132 -3.89 -18.10 -21.61
CA TYR A 132 -4.62 -17.18 -20.73
C TYR A 132 -6.12 -17.28 -20.93
N LEU A 133 -6.53 -17.33 -22.20
CA LEU A 133 -7.93 -17.32 -22.61
C LEU A 133 -8.67 -18.60 -22.24
N THR A 134 -7.97 -19.74 -22.20
CA THR A 134 -8.56 -21.04 -21.81
C THR A 134 -8.59 -21.26 -20.30
N ALA A 135 -7.75 -20.55 -19.53
CA ALA A 135 -7.74 -20.68 -18.07
C ALA A 135 -8.96 -20.03 -17.39
N ILE A 136 -9.67 -19.17 -18.10
CA ILE A 136 -10.91 -18.54 -17.64
C ILE A 136 -12.01 -18.91 -18.62
N ILE A 137 -13.12 -19.42 -18.12
CA ILE A 137 -14.28 -19.77 -18.92
C ILE A 137 -15.37 -18.75 -18.61
N PRO A 138 -15.36 -17.56 -19.24
CA PRO A 138 -16.44 -16.61 -19.07
C PRO A 138 -17.68 -17.01 -19.86
N GLU A 139 -18.84 -16.47 -19.50
CA GLU A 139 -20.06 -16.59 -20.31
C GLU A 139 -19.90 -15.86 -21.66
N ARG A 140 -19.25 -14.69 -21.64
CA ARG A 140 -19.01 -13.86 -22.81
C ARG A 140 -17.62 -13.21 -22.79
N TRP A 141 -16.96 -13.25 -23.94
CA TRP A 141 -15.76 -12.47 -24.20
C TRP A 141 -16.05 -11.24 -25.07
N THR A 142 -15.36 -10.14 -24.80
CA THR A 142 -15.23 -9.01 -25.73
C THR A 142 -13.77 -8.83 -26.12
N PHE A 143 -13.48 -8.91 -27.41
CA PHE A 143 -12.12 -8.86 -27.95
C PHE A 143 -11.87 -7.59 -28.75
N PHE A 144 -10.72 -6.94 -28.54
CA PHE A 144 -10.14 -5.93 -29.42
C PHE A 144 -8.76 -6.41 -29.86
N VAL A 145 -8.68 -6.92 -31.09
CA VAL A 145 -7.49 -7.62 -31.59
C VAL A 145 -7.21 -7.27 -33.05
N PRO A 146 -5.96 -7.37 -33.54
CA PRO A 146 -5.66 -7.23 -34.96
C PRO A 146 -6.30 -8.37 -35.78
N ASP A 147 -6.32 -8.19 -37.10
CA ASP A 147 -6.68 -9.27 -38.01
C ASP A 147 -5.67 -10.44 -37.91
N GLY A 148 -6.13 -11.67 -38.12
CA GLY A 148 -5.33 -12.89 -37.97
C GLY A 148 -5.17 -13.42 -36.54
N PHE A 149 -5.99 -12.98 -35.58
CA PHE A 149 -6.00 -13.53 -34.22
C PHE A 149 -6.56 -14.96 -34.19
N GLU A 150 -5.70 -15.96 -34.03
CA GLU A 150 -6.07 -17.38 -34.14
C GLU A 150 -6.54 -18.03 -32.83
N ALA A 151 -6.22 -17.43 -31.67
CA ALA A 151 -6.52 -18.02 -30.36
C ALA A 151 -8.02 -18.19 -30.08
N LEU A 152 -8.89 -17.53 -30.87
CA LEU A 152 -10.34 -17.73 -30.83
C LEU A 152 -10.75 -19.19 -31.09
N ASN A 153 -10.00 -19.90 -31.95
CA ASN A 153 -10.29 -21.30 -32.27
C ASN A 153 -10.15 -22.23 -31.06
N ASN A 154 -9.40 -21.81 -30.03
CA ASN A 154 -9.16 -22.60 -28.82
C ASN A 154 -10.22 -22.39 -27.72
N LEU A 155 -11.12 -21.40 -27.87
CA LEU A 155 -12.09 -21.02 -26.84
C LEU A 155 -13.35 -21.91 -26.79
N GLY A 156 -13.54 -22.84 -27.74
CA GLY A 156 -14.72 -23.71 -27.77
C GLY A 156 -16.03 -22.95 -28.02
N ASN A 157 -17.14 -23.42 -27.45
CA ASN A 157 -18.48 -22.81 -27.60
C ASN A 157 -18.72 -21.73 -26.53
N VAL A 158 -18.10 -20.56 -26.67
CA VAL A 158 -18.30 -19.39 -25.79
C VAL A 158 -18.93 -18.25 -26.60
N ASP A 159 -19.74 -17.39 -25.96
CA ASP A 159 -20.23 -16.17 -26.62
C ASP A 159 -19.08 -15.16 -26.79
N VAL A 160 -18.92 -14.62 -27.99
CA VAL A 160 -17.75 -13.82 -28.35
C VAL A 160 -18.20 -12.60 -29.15
N GLU A 161 -17.89 -11.42 -28.62
CA GLU A 161 -17.99 -10.14 -29.30
C GLU A 161 -16.62 -9.71 -29.83
N MET A 162 -16.41 -9.81 -31.15
CA MET A 162 -15.15 -9.49 -31.80
C MET A 162 -15.12 -8.07 -32.37
N HIS A 163 -14.12 -7.28 -31.99
CA HIS A 163 -13.80 -5.97 -32.56
C HIS A 163 -12.40 -5.99 -33.19
N TYR A 164 -12.33 -6.24 -34.50
CA TYR A 164 -11.07 -6.17 -35.22
C TYR A 164 -10.54 -4.73 -35.31
N LEU A 165 -9.25 -4.57 -35.03
CA LEU A 165 -8.48 -3.34 -35.11
C LEU A 165 -7.73 -3.27 -36.46
N PHE A 166 -8.48 -3.09 -37.55
CA PHE A 166 -7.91 -3.10 -38.91
C PHE A 166 -6.81 -2.05 -39.10
N ASP A 167 -6.98 -0.85 -38.56
CA ASP A 167 -6.00 0.24 -38.66
C ASP A 167 -4.69 -0.05 -37.94
N LEU A 168 -4.72 -0.89 -36.90
CA LEU A 168 -3.50 -1.32 -36.23
C LEU A 168 -2.65 -2.20 -37.15
N SER A 169 -3.30 -3.12 -37.87
CA SER A 169 -2.62 -4.01 -38.82
C SER A 169 -2.06 -3.25 -40.04
N SER A 170 -2.81 -2.27 -40.56
CA SER A 170 -2.45 -1.52 -41.76
C SER A 170 -1.46 -0.38 -41.45
N SER A 171 -1.79 0.49 -40.50
CA SER A 171 -1.10 1.75 -40.21
C SER A 171 -0.34 1.77 -38.88
N GLY A 172 -0.59 0.81 -37.97
CA GLY A 172 0.01 0.81 -36.63
C GLY A 172 -0.66 1.77 -35.66
N ILE A 173 -1.86 2.26 -35.99
CA ILE A 173 -2.61 3.22 -35.18
C ILE A 173 -3.66 2.45 -34.37
N TRP A 174 -3.71 2.74 -33.07
CA TRP A 174 -4.79 2.28 -32.21
C TRP A 174 -6.04 3.15 -32.42
N ASP A 175 -7.17 2.52 -32.79
CA ASP A 175 -8.48 3.19 -32.82
C ASP A 175 -9.01 3.34 -31.39
N SER A 176 -8.45 4.29 -30.65
CA SER A 176 -8.81 4.55 -29.26
C SER A 176 -10.28 4.93 -29.12
N ASP A 177 -10.83 5.71 -30.05
CA ASP A 177 -12.21 6.20 -29.96
C ASP A 177 -13.22 5.05 -30.07
N LYS A 178 -12.96 4.07 -30.95
CA LYS A 178 -13.73 2.83 -31.00
C LYS A 178 -13.63 2.05 -29.70
N ILE A 179 -12.42 1.81 -29.19
CA ILE A 179 -12.24 1.07 -27.93
C ILE A 179 -13.02 1.76 -26.81
N LEU A 180 -12.85 3.07 -26.62
CA LEU A 180 -13.50 3.82 -25.54
C LEU A 180 -15.03 3.80 -25.65
N ARG A 181 -15.57 3.99 -26.86
CA ARG A 181 -17.02 3.94 -27.10
C ARG A 181 -17.61 2.57 -26.78
N GLU A 182 -16.95 1.50 -27.19
CA GLU A 182 -17.43 0.13 -27.00
C GLU A 182 -17.25 -0.37 -25.55
N LEU A 183 -16.27 0.16 -24.81
CA LEU A 183 -16.10 -0.11 -23.37
C LEU A 183 -17.08 0.68 -22.49
N SER A 184 -17.56 1.83 -22.97
CA SER A 184 -18.45 2.70 -22.20
C SER A 184 -19.71 1.95 -21.77
N ASN A 185 -20.03 2.04 -20.48
CA ASN A 185 -21.19 1.40 -19.84
C ASN A 185 -21.19 -0.15 -19.85
N LYS A 186 -20.05 -0.79 -20.14
CA LYS A 186 -19.89 -2.25 -19.97
C LYS A 186 -19.13 -2.55 -18.68
N GLN A 187 -19.57 -3.58 -17.96
CA GLN A 187 -18.91 -4.10 -16.78
C GLN A 187 -18.29 -5.48 -17.07
N PHE A 188 -17.03 -5.64 -16.67
CA PHE A 188 -16.25 -6.85 -16.84
C PHE A 188 -15.81 -7.40 -15.49
N ASP A 189 -15.80 -8.71 -15.33
CA ASP A 189 -15.25 -9.35 -14.13
C ASP A 189 -13.72 -9.43 -14.19
N THR A 190 -13.17 -9.46 -15.40
CA THR A 190 -11.72 -9.48 -15.67
C THR A 190 -11.41 -8.84 -17.01
N ALA A 191 -10.28 -8.14 -17.09
CA ALA A 191 -9.79 -7.50 -18.29
C ALA A 191 -8.31 -7.83 -18.52
N PHE A 192 -7.95 -8.28 -19.72
CA PHE A 192 -6.58 -8.53 -20.16
C PHE A 192 -6.19 -7.50 -21.20
N ILE A 193 -5.06 -6.80 -20.98
CA ILE A 193 -4.66 -5.68 -21.82
C ILE A 193 -3.17 -5.79 -22.20
N SER A 194 -2.89 -5.71 -23.50
CA SER A 194 -1.56 -5.62 -24.08
C SER A 194 -1.55 -4.67 -25.28
N PHE A 195 -0.91 -3.51 -25.14
CA PHE A 195 -0.86 -2.52 -26.23
C PHE A 195 0.31 -2.73 -27.20
N TYR A 196 0.82 -3.96 -27.31
CA TYR A 196 2.04 -4.25 -28.06
C TYR A 196 1.79 -5.21 -29.22
N SER A 197 2.37 -4.88 -30.38
CA SER A 197 2.21 -5.61 -31.63
C SER A 197 3.56 -6.02 -32.22
N PRO A 198 3.84 -7.32 -32.43
CA PRO A 198 5.01 -7.76 -33.18
C PRO A 198 4.95 -7.32 -34.65
N VAL A 199 3.77 -6.99 -35.17
CA VAL A 199 3.57 -6.50 -36.54
C VAL A 199 4.37 -5.21 -36.78
N LEU A 200 4.51 -4.37 -35.74
CA LEU A 200 5.24 -3.10 -35.83
C LEU A 200 6.75 -3.26 -35.73
N ASP A 201 7.22 -4.30 -35.03
CA ASP A 201 8.64 -4.64 -34.93
C ASP A 201 9.26 -4.92 -36.32
N ARG A 202 8.43 -5.39 -37.26
CA ARG A 202 8.82 -5.64 -38.66
C ARG A 202 8.83 -4.39 -39.55
N LYS A 203 8.12 -3.31 -39.18
CA LYS A 203 7.87 -2.16 -40.08
C LYS A 203 8.89 -1.03 -39.93
N SER A 204 9.24 -0.60 -38.70
CA SER A 204 10.36 0.33 -38.44
C SER A 204 10.67 0.49 -36.94
N LYS A 205 11.94 0.74 -36.59
CA LYS A 205 12.37 1.09 -35.21
C LYS A 205 11.60 2.30 -34.65
N ILE A 206 11.24 3.27 -35.50
CA ILE A 206 10.51 4.48 -35.10
C ILE A 206 9.09 4.12 -34.63
N THR A 207 8.41 3.25 -35.37
CA THR A 207 7.05 2.81 -35.05
C THR A 207 7.00 2.10 -33.71
N ARG A 208 7.97 1.23 -33.43
CA ARG A 208 8.12 0.55 -32.14
C ARG A 208 8.32 1.53 -30.98
N LEU A 209 9.17 2.55 -31.16
CA LEU A 209 9.39 3.58 -30.14
C LEU A 209 8.11 4.39 -29.83
N LEU A 210 7.32 4.70 -30.86
CA LEU A 210 6.05 5.41 -30.69
C LEU A 210 5.01 4.57 -29.95
N GLU A 211 4.91 3.28 -30.27
CA GLU A 211 4.05 2.33 -29.57
C GLU A 211 4.37 2.27 -28.08
N LEU A 212 5.65 2.03 -27.74
CA LEU A 212 6.12 1.99 -26.35
C LEU A 212 5.78 3.29 -25.61
N ARG A 213 6.04 4.45 -26.23
CA ARG A 213 5.76 5.78 -25.66
C ARG A 213 4.26 6.07 -25.48
N ASN A 214 3.40 5.54 -26.34
CA ASN A 214 1.97 5.82 -26.31
C ASN A 214 1.20 4.87 -25.40
N ALA A 215 1.74 3.68 -25.09
CA ALA A 215 1.06 2.68 -24.28
C ALA A 215 0.57 3.19 -22.91
N PRO A 216 1.35 3.95 -22.10
CA PRO A 216 0.83 4.55 -20.86
C PRO A 216 -0.35 5.52 -21.10
N LYS A 217 -0.29 6.30 -22.19
CA LYS A 217 -1.35 7.27 -22.51
C LYS A 217 -2.64 6.57 -22.91
N LEU A 218 -2.53 5.52 -23.73
CA LEU A 218 -3.68 4.71 -24.13
C LEU A 218 -4.28 3.98 -22.93
N MET A 219 -3.45 3.41 -22.06
CA MET A 219 -3.92 2.80 -20.82
C MET A 219 -4.68 3.81 -19.94
N LYS A 220 -4.16 5.03 -19.81
CA LYS A 220 -4.84 6.10 -19.06
C LYS A 220 -6.23 6.42 -19.62
N GLN A 221 -6.37 6.50 -20.94
CA GLN A 221 -7.67 6.71 -21.59
C GLN A 221 -8.62 5.54 -21.33
N VAL A 222 -8.13 4.30 -21.45
CA VAL A 222 -8.94 3.11 -21.16
C VAL A 222 -9.41 3.09 -19.71
N LEU A 223 -8.55 3.44 -18.74
CA LEU A 223 -8.91 3.52 -17.32
C LEU A 223 -10.02 4.53 -17.01
N GLU A 224 -10.23 5.54 -17.85
CA GLU A 224 -11.30 6.53 -17.64
C GLU A 224 -12.70 5.96 -17.92
N VAL A 225 -12.81 4.89 -18.70
CA VAL A 225 -14.09 4.25 -19.06
C VAL A 225 -14.20 2.80 -18.59
N LEU A 226 -13.08 2.13 -18.32
CA LEU A 226 -13.02 0.71 -17.97
C LEU A 226 -13.67 0.45 -16.61
N GLN A 227 -14.73 -0.34 -16.62
CA GLN A 227 -15.35 -0.88 -15.41
C GLN A 227 -15.03 -2.37 -15.32
N SER A 228 -13.92 -2.70 -14.65
CA SER A 228 -13.55 -4.09 -14.38
C SER A 228 -13.22 -4.34 -12.91
N ASP A 229 -13.55 -5.54 -12.42
CA ASP A 229 -13.20 -5.96 -11.06
C ASP A 229 -11.74 -6.39 -10.97
N GLN A 230 -11.19 -6.98 -12.05
CA GLN A 230 -9.79 -7.36 -12.16
C GLN A 230 -9.21 -6.88 -13.49
N LEU A 231 -7.93 -6.49 -13.45
CA LEU A 231 -7.20 -5.97 -14.60
C LEU A 231 -5.83 -6.63 -14.67
N HIS A 232 -5.51 -7.23 -15.80
CA HIS A 232 -4.26 -7.91 -16.10
C HIS A 232 -3.57 -7.17 -17.24
N LEU A 233 -2.42 -6.57 -16.96
CA LEU A 233 -1.74 -5.65 -17.86
C LEU A 233 -0.34 -6.17 -18.20
N ILE A 234 -0.03 -6.18 -19.49
CA ILE A 234 1.35 -6.36 -19.96
C ILE A 234 1.97 -4.97 -20.12
N ILE A 235 3.15 -4.78 -19.56
CA ILE A 235 4.00 -3.60 -19.79
C ILE A 235 5.29 -4.06 -20.45
N GLN A 236 5.68 -3.40 -21.53
CA GLN A 236 6.98 -3.56 -22.17
C GLN A 236 7.77 -2.27 -22.05
N ILE A 237 9.01 -2.42 -21.62
CA ILE A 237 10.00 -1.34 -21.58
C ILE A 237 11.24 -1.85 -22.30
N ASP A 238 11.58 -1.17 -23.39
CA ASP A 238 12.79 -1.47 -24.16
C ASP A 238 13.62 -0.20 -24.37
N GLY A 239 14.91 -0.31 -24.06
CA GLY A 239 15.87 0.77 -24.18
C GLY A 239 15.61 1.95 -23.25
N ASN A 240 16.40 3.01 -23.45
CA ASN A 240 16.27 4.27 -22.73
C ASN A 240 15.34 5.22 -23.51
N ILE A 241 14.03 4.98 -23.42
CA ILE A 241 13.02 5.88 -23.96
C ILE A 241 12.74 6.96 -22.93
N GLU A 242 12.86 8.22 -23.35
CA GLU A 242 12.64 9.37 -22.47
C GLU A 242 11.26 9.31 -21.82
N ASN A 243 11.22 9.48 -20.50
CA ASN A 243 10.02 9.51 -19.66
C ASN A 243 9.19 8.22 -19.59
N LEU A 244 9.44 7.21 -20.44
CA LEU A 244 8.59 6.02 -20.50
C LEU A 244 8.43 5.31 -19.15
N VAL A 245 9.55 5.11 -18.44
CA VAL A 245 9.55 4.44 -17.13
C VAL A 245 8.78 5.25 -16.10
N TYR A 246 9.00 6.57 -16.07
CA TYR A 246 8.29 7.49 -15.18
C TYR A 246 6.79 7.56 -15.51
N ASP A 247 6.41 7.60 -16.79
CA ASP A 247 5.02 7.65 -17.23
C ASP A 247 4.26 6.39 -16.80
N TRP A 248 4.89 5.21 -16.90
CA TRP A 248 4.34 3.97 -16.36
C TRP A 248 4.27 3.99 -14.84
N TYR A 249 5.36 4.33 -14.14
CA TYR A 249 5.37 4.41 -12.68
C TYR A 249 4.26 5.33 -12.16
N LEU A 250 4.14 6.54 -12.72
CA LEU A 250 3.12 7.51 -12.33
C LEU A 250 1.71 6.97 -12.59
N LEU A 251 1.48 6.33 -13.74
CA LEU A 251 0.17 5.76 -14.05
C LEU A 251 -0.20 4.63 -13.08
N LEU A 252 0.73 3.71 -12.80
CA LEU A 252 0.51 2.60 -11.87
C LEU A 252 0.27 3.10 -10.45
N TYR A 253 0.99 4.15 -10.04
CA TYR A 253 0.74 4.81 -8.77
C TYR A 253 -0.65 5.47 -8.72
N GLN A 254 -1.07 6.13 -9.81
CA GLN A 254 -2.41 6.73 -9.93
C GLN A 254 -3.53 5.68 -10.02
N MET A 255 -3.26 4.49 -10.56
CA MET A 255 -4.22 3.38 -10.61
C MET A 255 -4.78 3.04 -9.22
N CYS A 256 -3.93 3.08 -8.20
CA CYS A 256 -4.34 2.87 -6.82
C CYS A 256 -5.31 3.97 -6.31
N PHE A 257 -4.91 5.25 -6.37
CA PHE A 257 -5.67 6.34 -5.75
C PHE A 257 -6.87 6.82 -6.58
N LYS A 258 -6.72 6.91 -7.91
CA LYS A 258 -7.73 7.49 -8.81
C LYS A 258 -8.71 6.44 -9.34
N TYR A 259 -8.23 5.22 -9.58
CA TYR A 259 -9.00 4.17 -10.26
C TYR A 259 -9.30 2.96 -9.36
N HIS A 260 -8.78 2.95 -8.13
CA HIS A 260 -8.98 1.90 -7.11
C HIS A 260 -8.47 0.51 -7.50
N TYR A 261 -7.50 0.44 -8.42
CA TYR A 261 -6.82 -0.81 -8.78
C TYR A 261 -5.57 -1.01 -7.92
N VAL A 262 -5.52 -2.12 -7.21
CA VAL A 262 -4.42 -2.50 -6.32
C VAL A 262 -3.65 -3.68 -6.90
N LEU A 263 -2.32 -3.64 -6.83
CA LEU A 263 -1.45 -4.70 -7.36
C LEU A 263 -1.53 -5.94 -6.46
N ILE A 264 -1.85 -7.08 -7.08
CA ILE A 264 -1.93 -8.39 -6.41
C ILE A 264 -0.83 -9.35 -6.88
N GLY A 265 -0.21 -9.08 -8.02
CA GLY A 265 0.79 -9.95 -8.63
C GLY A 265 1.61 -9.25 -9.72
N THR A 266 2.90 -9.57 -9.74
CA THR A 266 3.84 -9.10 -10.77
C THR A 266 4.77 -10.25 -11.13
N GLU A 267 4.98 -10.46 -12.42
CA GLU A 267 6.08 -11.28 -12.95
C GLU A 267 6.81 -10.55 -14.08
N SER A 268 8.07 -10.90 -14.31
CA SER A 268 8.90 -10.36 -15.38
C SER A 268 9.62 -11.46 -16.15
N THR A 269 9.82 -11.25 -17.46
CA THR A 269 10.46 -12.24 -18.36
C THR A 269 11.95 -12.43 -18.14
N SER A 270 12.63 -11.50 -17.45
CA SER A 270 14.10 -11.45 -17.37
C SER A 270 14.60 -10.58 -16.21
N ALA A 271 15.92 -10.51 -16.03
CA ALA A 271 16.62 -9.61 -15.09
C ALA A 271 16.38 -8.13 -15.43
N CYS A 272 15.21 -7.64 -15.05
CA CYS A 272 14.75 -6.28 -15.27
C CYS A 272 15.27 -5.29 -14.21
N ASP A 273 16.34 -5.65 -13.52
CA ASP A 273 16.75 -5.03 -12.27
C ASP A 273 17.43 -3.68 -12.46
N ARG A 274 18.41 -3.59 -13.38
CA ARG A 274 19.23 -2.37 -13.60
C ARG A 274 19.35 -1.97 -15.06
N THR A 275 19.42 -2.94 -15.97
CA THR A 275 19.49 -2.70 -17.42
C THR A 275 18.18 -3.13 -18.05
N VAL A 276 17.36 -2.16 -18.42
CA VAL A 276 16.12 -2.44 -19.14
C VAL A 276 16.44 -2.67 -20.61
N ARG A 277 16.78 -3.92 -20.94
CA ARG A 277 16.77 -4.42 -22.31
C ARG A 277 15.63 -5.41 -22.41
N ASN A 278 14.63 -5.10 -23.25
CA ASN A 278 13.48 -5.98 -23.48
C ASN A 278 12.76 -6.46 -22.21
N CYS A 279 12.48 -5.54 -21.27
CA CYS A 279 11.71 -5.90 -20.09
C CYS A 279 10.23 -6.02 -20.42
N ARG A 280 9.64 -7.16 -20.03
CA ARG A 280 8.21 -7.39 -20.09
C ARG A 280 7.73 -7.72 -18.68
N TYR A 281 6.78 -6.94 -18.18
CA TYR A 281 6.10 -7.15 -16.91
C TYR A 281 4.68 -7.62 -17.16
N ARG A 282 4.23 -8.55 -16.33
CA ARG A 282 2.84 -9.02 -16.27
C ARG A 282 2.30 -8.65 -14.90
N LEU A 283 1.38 -7.72 -14.90
CA LEU A 283 0.82 -7.13 -13.70
C LEU A 283 -0.62 -7.58 -13.56
N SER A 284 -1.01 -7.94 -12.35
CA SER A 284 -2.39 -8.29 -12.01
C SER A 284 -2.89 -7.35 -10.93
N PHE A 285 -4.05 -6.76 -11.19
CA PHE A 285 -4.71 -5.79 -10.33
C PHE A 285 -6.11 -6.26 -9.98
N MET A 286 -6.57 -5.85 -8.81
CA MET A 286 -7.95 -6.02 -8.38
C MET A 286 -8.52 -4.67 -7.96
N LYS A 287 -9.81 -4.45 -8.20
CA LYS A 287 -10.49 -3.27 -7.69
C LYS A 287 -10.77 -3.45 -6.20
N LYS A 288 -10.26 -2.56 -5.37
CA LYS A 288 -10.44 -2.58 -3.92
C LYS A 288 -10.70 -1.18 -3.39
N THR A 289 -11.56 -1.09 -2.38
CA THR A 289 -11.75 0.12 -1.61
C THR A 289 -10.54 0.35 -0.69
N HIS A 290 -10.27 1.61 -0.34
CA HIS A 290 -9.06 2.02 0.40
C HIS A 290 -8.89 1.34 1.77
N ASP A 291 -9.98 0.85 2.36
CA ASP A 291 -10.02 0.11 3.62
C ASP A 291 -9.40 -1.30 3.53
N GLN A 292 -9.21 -1.85 2.33
CA GLN A 292 -8.74 -3.23 2.13
C GLN A 292 -7.34 -3.34 1.54
N MET A 293 -6.59 -2.24 1.40
CA MET A 293 -5.31 -2.25 0.70
C MET A 293 -4.18 -1.62 1.51
N GLU A 294 -2.94 -1.91 1.13
CA GLU A 294 -1.76 -1.13 1.48
C GLU A 294 -1.50 -0.01 0.46
N LEU A 295 -0.78 1.05 0.85
CA LEU A 295 -0.43 2.09 -0.11
C LEU A 295 0.66 1.59 -1.06
N PRO A 296 0.69 2.10 -2.30
CA PRO A 296 1.83 1.91 -3.18
C PRO A 296 3.06 2.63 -2.62
N LEU A 297 4.23 2.08 -2.95
CA LEU A 297 5.52 2.62 -2.58
C LEU A 297 5.75 4.01 -3.20
N PHE A 298 6.13 4.96 -2.35
CA PHE A 298 6.51 6.30 -2.77
C PHE A 298 8.02 6.41 -2.92
N GLY A 299 8.48 6.80 -4.11
CA GLY A 299 9.92 6.80 -4.40
C GLY A 299 10.46 5.37 -4.32
N PHE A 300 11.59 5.18 -3.66
CA PHE A 300 12.22 3.86 -3.48
C PHE A 300 11.67 3.09 -2.27
N GLY A 301 10.69 3.64 -1.54
CA GLY A 301 10.16 2.96 -0.37
C GLY A 301 11.08 2.97 0.84
N SER A 302 12.12 3.79 0.83
CA SER A 302 13.02 3.87 1.98
C SER A 302 12.27 4.39 3.21
N PRO A 303 12.65 3.97 4.44
CA PRO A 303 12.03 4.49 5.66
C PRO A 303 12.07 6.03 5.72
N LEU A 304 13.13 6.64 5.18
CA LEU A 304 13.27 8.09 5.11
C LEU A 304 12.27 8.74 4.15
N GLU A 305 12.01 8.14 2.98
CA GLU A 305 11.03 8.67 2.01
C GLU A 305 9.61 8.51 2.50
N GLU A 306 9.24 7.35 3.03
CA GLU A 306 7.89 7.13 3.57
C GLU A 306 7.65 7.98 4.82
N LYS A 307 8.66 8.16 5.69
CA LYS A 307 8.60 9.14 6.78
C LYS A 307 8.34 10.54 6.23
N LYS A 308 9.11 11.00 5.25
CA LYS A 308 8.93 12.34 4.67
C LYS A 308 7.59 12.50 3.96
N ARG A 309 7.08 11.44 3.32
CA ARG A 309 5.73 11.39 2.73
C ARG A 309 4.67 11.56 3.81
N LEU A 310 4.78 10.84 4.93
CA LEU A 310 3.88 10.99 6.08
C LEU A 310 3.98 12.41 6.65
N MET A 311 5.18 12.92 6.91
CA MET A 311 5.39 14.30 7.40
C MET A 311 4.79 15.34 6.45
N LYS A 312 4.93 15.12 5.14
CA LYS A 312 4.35 15.99 4.11
C LYS A 312 2.83 15.91 4.10
N TYR A 313 2.25 14.72 4.24
CA TYR A 313 0.81 14.56 4.43
C TYR A 313 0.36 15.35 5.65
N LEU A 314 0.97 15.14 6.83
CA LEU A 314 0.61 15.81 8.09
C LEU A 314 0.65 17.34 7.93
N THR A 315 1.79 17.89 7.49
CA THR A 315 1.99 19.34 7.34
C THR A 315 1.20 20.00 6.19
N THR A 316 0.61 19.23 5.27
CA THR A 316 -0.22 19.79 4.18
C THR A 316 -1.67 19.85 4.61
N ILE A 317 -2.19 21.06 4.83
CA ILE A 317 -3.60 21.33 5.11
C ILE A 317 -4.31 21.63 3.77
N ARG A 318 -5.39 20.92 3.44
CA ARG A 318 -6.14 21.17 2.19
C ARG A 318 -6.90 22.49 2.34
N LYS A 319 -6.97 23.32 1.29
CA LYS A 319 -7.70 24.61 1.34
C LYS A 319 -9.18 24.50 1.75
N GLU A 320 -9.78 23.32 1.58
CA GLU A 320 -11.18 23.03 1.92
C GLU A 320 -11.41 22.72 3.40
N SER A 321 -10.36 22.50 4.21
CA SER A 321 -10.53 22.32 5.65
C SER A 321 -10.81 23.67 6.29
N VAL A 322 -11.96 23.80 6.96
CA VAL A 322 -12.25 24.95 7.83
C VAL A 322 -11.12 25.04 8.85
N GLU A 323 -10.39 26.16 8.85
CA GLU A 323 -9.29 26.35 9.76
C GLU A 323 -9.76 26.23 11.22
N CYS A 324 -8.90 25.59 11.98
CA CYS A 324 -8.99 25.49 13.42
C CYS A 324 -8.71 26.90 14.02
N ASN A 325 -9.77 27.67 14.29
CA ASN A 325 -9.64 29.11 14.55
C ASN A 325 -8.89 29.49 15.85
N GLU A 326 -8.82 28.61 16.85
CA GLU A 326 -8.11 28.87 18.12
C GLU A 326 -7.40 27.61 18.62
N MET A 327 -6.06 27.69 18.74
CA MET A 327 -5.20 26.66 19.31
C MET A 327 -4.80 27.07 20.73
N THR A 328 -4.92 26.14 21.70
CA THR A 328 -4.36 26.35 23.04
C THR A 328 -3.18 25.40 23.24
N ARG A 329 -1.97 25.96 23.17
CA ARG A 329 -0.76 25.27 23.63
C ARG A 329 -0.69 25.38 25.15
N THR A 330 -0.74 24.25 25.84
CA THR A 330 -0.51 24.19 27.29
C THR A 330 0.97 23.90 27.57
N GLU A 331 1.51 24.44 28.66
CA GLU A 331 2.88 24.15 29.10
C GLU A 331 3.07 22.66 29.45
N ASN A 332 1.98 21.97 29.84
CA ASN A 332 1.99 20.57 30.29
C ASN A 332 1.83 19.56 29.14
N GLY A 333 1.84 20.01 27.89
CA GLY A 333 1.93 19.13 26.72
C GLY A 333 0.64 18.44 26.30
N ILE A 334 -0.53 18.90 26.77
CA ILE A 334 -1.83 18.55 26.17
C ILE A 334 -2.20 19.64 25.17
N PRO A 335 -1.98 19.44 23.86
CA PRO A 335 -2.47 20.37 22.86
C PRO A 335 -3.96 20.14 22.64
N VAL A 336 -4.78 21.13 23.00
CA VAL A 336 -6.13 21.21 22.45
C VAL A 336 -6.00 21.90 21.10
N LEU A 337 -6.17 21.13 20.03
CA LEU A 337 -5.94 21.62 18.69
C LEU A 337 -6.97 22.66 18.29
N CYS A 338 -8.25 22.28 18.32
CA CYS A 338 -9.36 23.17 17.98
C CYS A 338 -10.23 23.45 19.17
N LYS A 339 -10.35 24.71 19.58
CA LYS A 339 -11.35 25.09 20.56
C LYS A 339 -12.74 24.64 20.08
N ILE A 340 -13.50 24.04 20.97
CA ILE A 340 -14.85 23.63 20.67
C ILE A 340 -15.70 24.91 20.63
N ASN A 341 -16.20 25.27 19.45
CA ASN A 341 -17.19 26.35 19.31
C ASN A 341 -18.55 25.81 19.71
N VAL A 342 -18.82 25.76 21.01
CA VAL A 342 -20.13 25.30 21.49
C VAL A 342 -20.99 26.52 21.78
N GLU A 343 -22.05 26.68 20.99
CA GLU A 343 -23.08 27.70 21.24
C GLU A 343 -23.95 27.35 22.45
N ASN A 344 -24.00 26.06 22.83
CA ASN A 344 -24.83 25.53 23.92
C ASN A 344 -23.98 24.93 25.05
N ASN A 345 -24.43 24.99 26.30
CA ASN A 345 -23.72 24.39 27.45
C ASN A 345 -23.74 22.84 27.47
N LEU A 346 -24.20 22.18 26.40
CA LEU A 346 -24.30 20.72 26.28
C LEU A 346 -23.25 20.24 25.28
N CYS A 347 -22.04 20.02 25.76
CA CYS A 347 -20.99 19.39 24.98
C CYS A 347 -20.30 18.29 25.78
N THR A 348 -19.83 17.26 25.07
CA THR A 348 -19.20 16.08 25.64
C THR A 348 -17.80 15.90 25.06
N VAL A 349 -16.82 15.80 25.95
CA VAL A 349 -15.43 15.50 25.62
C VAL A 349 -15.07 14.15 26.21
N VAL A 350 -14.58 13.26 25.38
CA VAL A 350 -13.95 12.00 25.81
C VAL A 350 -12.45 12.17 25.66
N TYR A 351 -11.71 11.96 26.74
CA TYR A 351 -10.25 12.08 26.77
C TYR A 351 -9.66 10.77 27.22
N VAL A 352 -8.83 10.14 26.39
CA VAL A 352 -8.17 8.87 26.70
C VAL A 352 -6.66 9.08 26.75
N SER A 353 -6.02 8.67 27.84
CA SER A 353 -4.57 8.83 28.00
C SER A 353 -3.84 7.64 28.61
N TYR A 354 -2.70 7.28 28.01
CA TYR A 354 -1.71 6.34 28.57
C TYR A 354 -0.41 7.04 28.97
N ARG A 355 -0.36 8.38 28.93
CA ARG A 355 0.77 9.14 29.45
C ARG A 355 0.60 9.30 30.96
N GLU A 356 1.64 9.02 31.73
CA GLU A 356 1.64 9.34 33.16
C GLU A 356 1.75 10.86 33.38
N PHE A 357 0.87 11.42 34.19
CA PHE A 357 0.88 12.84 34.54
C PHE A 357 1.80 13.09 35.73
N GLU A 358 2.65 14.11 35.64
CA GLU A 358 3.54 14.52 36.76
C GLU A 358 2.86 15.50 37.72
N MET A 359 1.81 16.19 37.24
CA MET A 359 1.08 17.23 37.97
C MET A 359 -0.41 17.20 37.61
N MET A 360 -1.23 17.88 38.39
CA MET A 360 -2.67 17.95 38.16
C MET A 360 -2.96 18.56 36.78
N GLU A 361 -3.55 17.79 35.89
CA GLU A 361 -3.85 18.24 34.53
C GLU A 361 -5.07 19.15 34.51
N ASN A 362 -4.94 20.25 33.76
CA ASN A 362 -5.94 21.29 33.73
C ASN A 362 -6.92 21.09 32.56
N PHE A 363 -8.05 20.42 32.82
CA PHE A 363 -9.14 20.28 31.84
C PHE A 363 -10.06 21.51 31.72
N GLU A 364 -9.75 22.63 32.39
CA GLU A 364 -10.58 23.85 32.34
C GLU A 364 -10.78 24.37 30.90
N TYR A 365 -9.85 24.08 29.98
CA TYR A 365 -9.97 24.46 28.56
C TYR A 365 -11.14 23.79 27.84
N PHE A 366 -11.61 22.64 28.32
CA PHE A 366 -12.80 21.98 27.77
C PHE A 366 -14.09 22.51 28.40
N ARG A 367 -14.05 23.36 29.43
CA ARG A 367 -15.27 23.92 30.00
C ARG A 367 -15.99 24.83 29.00
N PRO A 368 -17.33 24.78 28.96
CA PRO A 368 -18.24 24.15 29.92
C PRO A 368 -18.58 22.67 29.66
N CYS A 369 -17.84 21.94 28.80
CA CYS A 369 -18.17 20.56 28.44
C CYS A 369 -18.06 19.57 29.59
N LYS A 370 -18.90 18.54 29.53
CA LYS A 370 -18.81 17.33 30.35
C LYS A 370 -17.62 16.51 29.85
N ILE A 371 -16.65 16.27 30.72
CA ILE A 371 -15.40 15.57 30.37
C ILE A 371 -15.43 14.16 30.95
N HIS A 372 -15.30 13.15 30.09
CA HIS A 372 -15.11 11.75 30.45
C HIS A 372 -13.64 11.39 30.23
N PHE A 373 -12.92 11.12 31.31
CA PHE A 373 -11.51 10.78 31.28
C PHE A 373 -11.31 9.27 31.44
N PHE A 374 -10.60 8.66 30.49
CA PHE A 374 -10.25 7.24 30.50
C PHE A 374 -8.74 7.09 30.56
N SER A 375 -8.25 6.34 31.53
CA SER A 375 -6.85 5.98 31.62
C SER A 375 -6.72 4.68 32.41
N PRO A 376 -5.90 3.71 31.99
CA PRO A 376 -5.62 2.54 32.80
C PRO A 376 -4.55 2.80 33.89
N ILE A 377 -3.91 3.98 33.88
CA ILE A 377 -2.82 4.33 34.81
C ILE A 377 -3.38 4.87 36.12
N GLU A 378 -3.10 4.20 37.23
CA GLU A 378 -3.67 4.53 38.54
C GLU A 378 -3.34 5.97 39.00
N SER A 379 -2.08 6.41 38.78
CA SER A 379 -1.60 7.73 39.20
C SER A 379 -2.36 8.87 38.53
N ASN A 380 -2.79 8.71 37.28
CA ASN A 380 -3.54 9.71 36.54
C ASN A 380 -4.88 10.05 37.20
N HIS A 381 -5.59 9.08 37.79
CA HIS A 381 -6.88 9.34 38.44
C HIS A 381 -6.79 10.28 39.63
N ARG A 382 -5.62 10.38 40.26
CA ARG A 382 -5.38 11.31 41.38
C ARG A 382 -5.02 12.72 40.89
N LEU A 383 -4.66 12.84 39.62
CA LEU A 383 -4.15 14.07 39.00
C LEU A 383 -5.13 14.66 37.97
N VAL A 384 -6.38 14.20 37.94
CA VAL A 384 -7.44 14.78 37.12
C VAL A 384 -8.53 15.42 37.99
N SER A 385 -9.06 16.56 37.54
CA SER A 385 -10.08 17.33 38.26
C SER A 385 -11.53 16.95 37.91
N THR A 386 -11.73 16.06 36.94
CA THR A 386 -13.07 15.64 36.49
C THR A 386 -13.66 14.55 37.37
N HIS A 387 -14.99 14.57 37.54
CA HIS A 387 -15.72 13.55 38.30
C HIS A 387 -15.87 12.23 37.51
N ASN A 388 -15.88 12.30 36.18
CA ASN A 388 -16.06 11.13 35.32
C ASN A 388 -14.70 10.59 34.88
N ALA A 389 -13.99 9.94 35.82
CA ALA A 389 -12.71 9.29 35.55
C ALA A 389 -12.85 7.77 35.62
N TYR A 390 -12.38 7.05 34.60
CA TYR A 390 -12.58 5.62 34.42
C TYR A 390 -11.25 4.88 34.23
N PRO A 391 -10.99 3.78 34.98
CA PRO A 391 -9.72 3.07 34.99
C PRO A 391 -9.58 2.07 33.81
N TYR A 392 -9.91 2.52 32.60
CA TYR A 392 -9.93 1.66 31.41
C TYR A 392 -9.10 2.26 30.28
N GLY A 393 -8.46 1.39 29.50
CA GLY A 393 -7.90 1.73 28.20
C GLY A 393 -8.79 1.27 27.04
N ILE A 394 -8.34 1.49 25.82
CA ILE A 394 -9.00 1.05 24.59
C ILE A 394 -8.40 -0.30 24.15
N SER A 395 -9.27 -1.27 23.88
CA SER A 395 -8.90 -2.56 23.31
C SER A 395 -8.43 -2.40 21.85
N PRO A 396 -7.35 -3.07 21.43
CA PRO A 396 -6.97 -3.13 20.02
C PRO A 396 -7.97 -3.92 19.16
N TYR A 397 -8.93 -4.60 19.78
CA TYR A 397 -9.97 -5.37 19.11
C TYR A 397 -11.32 -4.67 19.20
N PHE A 398 -12.03 -4.54 18.08
CA PHE A 398 -13.36 -3.91 18.04
C PHE A 398 -14.45 -4.70 18.80
N SER A 399 -14.27 -6.00 19.02
CA SER A 399 -15.31 -6.93 19.47
C SER A 399 -15.06 -7.60 20.82
N LYS A 400 -13.87 -7.42 21.41
CA LYS A 400 -13.52 -8.05 22.68
C LYS A 400 -12.69 -7.16 23.58
N ASN A 401 -12.96 -7.24 24.87
CA ASN A 401 -12.13 -6.65 25.90
C ASN A 401 -10.85 -7.49 26.08
N PHE A 402 -9.78 -6.83 26.48
CA PHE A 402 -8.47 -7.42 26.60
C PHE A 402 -7.79 -6.94 27.88
N THR A 403 -7.08 -7.84 28.55
CA THR A 403 -6.29 -7.50 29.74
C THR A 403 -4.81 -7.57 29.40
N MET A 404 -4.07 -6.51 29.66
CA MET A 404 -2.64 -6.42 29.40
C MET A 404 -1.87 -6.29 30.72
N PRO A 405 -0.77 -7.03 30.93
CA PRO A 405 0.09 -6.82 32.11
C PRO A 405 0.80 -5.46 32.04
N ASP A 406 0.83 -4.73 33.14
CA ASP A 406 1.45 -3.38 33.26
C ASP A 406 2.91 -3.44 33.77
N GLY A 407 3.54 -4.62 33.75
CA GLY A 407 4.91 -4.83 34.25
C GLY A 407 5.08 -4.80 35.78
N ASN A 408 4.23 -4.08 36.50
CA ASN A 408 3.94 -4.29 37.93
C ASN A 408 2.81 -5.32 38.04
N ASP A 409 2.61 -6.02 39.17
CA ASP A 409 1.60 -7.08 39.38
C ASP A 409 0.12 -6.68 39.08
N ASN A 410 -0.11 -5.49 38.55
CA ASN A 410 -1.36 -4.96 38.01
C ASN A 410 -1.56 -5.32 36.53
N SER A 411 -2.82 -5.32 36.12
CA SER A 411 -3.21 -5.48 34.72
C SER A 411 -4.09 -4.32 34.28
N TRP A 412 -3.82 -3.77 33.10
CA TRP A 412 -4.71 -2.83 32.44
C TRP A 412 -5.90 -3.57 31.84
N LEU A 413 -7.11 -3.10 32.14
CA LEU A 413 -8.31 -3.53 31.43
C LEU A 413 -8.55 -2.61 30.25
N LEU A 414 -8.44 -3.17 29.05
CA LEU A 414 -8.70 -2.48 27.79
C LEU A 414 -10.10 -2.88 27.30
N ILE A 415 -11.00 -1.91 27.23
CA ILE A 415 -12.40 -2.12 26.83
C ILE A 415 -12.61 -1.75 25.37
N THR A 416 -13.60 -2.34 24.71
CA THR A 416 -13.94 -1.96 23.33
C THR A 416 -14.39 -0.50 23.27
N LEU A 417 -14.21 0.13 22.11
CA LEU A 417 -14.75 1.48 21.88
C LEU A 417 -16.26 1.54 22.05
N SER A 418 -16.97 0.45 21.72
CA SER A 418 -18.42 0.35 21.96
C SER A 418 -18.75 0.45 23.44
N ASP A 419 -18.06 -0.32 24.29
CA ASP A 419 -18.26 -0.29 25.75
C ASP A 419 -17.87 1.08 26.34
N MET A 420 -16.81 1.70 25.82
CA MET A 420 -16.41 3.05 26.22
C MET A 420 -17.49 4.07 25.90
N LEU A 421 -18.09 4.01 24.70
CA LEU A 421 -19.19 4.89 24.30
C LEU A 421 -20.49 4.59 25.07
N ASP A 422 -20.69 3.36 25.56
CA ASP A 422 -21.80 3.01 26.46
C ASP A 422 -21.61 3.62 27.86
N ILE A 423 -20.39 3.68 28.38
CA ILE A 423 -20.10 4.35 29.65
C ILE A 423 -20.34 5.86 29.54
N VAL A 424 -19.99 6.45 28.40
CA VAL A 424 -20.22 7.89 28.15
C VAL A 424 -21.72 8.18 28.09
N ASP A 425 -22.50 7.29 27.44
CA ASP A 425 -23.97 7.35 27.29
C ASP A 425 -24.47 8.68 26.71
N GLU A 426 -23.78 9.18 25.69
CA GLU A 426 -24.16 10.40 24.97
C GLU A 426 -24.40 10.07 23.50
N LEU A 427 -25.46 10.65 22.92
CA LEU A 427 -25.79 10.47 21.49
C LEU A 427 -24.71 11.03 20.57
N LYS A 428 -23.97 12.03 21.05
CA LYS A 428 -22.94 12.75 20.32
C LYS A 428 -21.76 13.04 21.24
N VAL A 429 -20.56 12.82 20.73
CA VAL A 429 -19.31 13.21 21.38
C VAL A 429 -18.70 14.32 20.54
N ASP A 430 -18.70 15.53 21.06
CA ASP A 430 -18.19 16.70 20.34
C ASP A 430 -16.69 16.59 20.09
N LYS A 431 -15.95 16.02 21.05
CA LYS A 431 -14.53 15.81 20.90
C LYS A 431 -14.06 14.52 21.56
N PHE A 432 -13.26 13.76 20.83
CA PHE A 432 -12.59 12.57 21.28
C PHE A 432 -11.08 12.78 21.19
N VAL A 433 -10.37 12.75 22.32
CA VAL A 433 -8.93 13.02 22.41
C VAL A 433 -8.19 11.74 22.75
N LEU A 434 -7.15 11.42 21.98
CA LEU A 434 -6.26 10.28 22.15
C LEU A 434 -4.82 10.75 22.42
N ASP A 435 -4.27 10.40 23.58
CA ASP A 435 -2.86 10.52 23.93
C ASP A 435 -2.39 9.19 24.54
N LEU A 436 -2.13 8.20 23.68
CA LEU A 436 -1.89 6.81 24.08
C LEU A 436 -0.40 6.46 24.19
N ASP A 437 0.47 7.48 24.30
CA ASP A 437 1.91 7.34 24.52
C ASP A 437 2.63 6.45 23.47
N GLY A 438 2.11 6.35 22.24
CA GLY A 438 2.62 5.45 21.19
C GLY A 438 1.74 4.23 20.92
N GLY A 439 0.75 3.96 21.78
CA GLY A 439 -0.26 2.90 21.59
C GLY A 439 -1.37 3.28 20.60
N GLU A 440 -1.31 4.45 19.95
CA GLU A 440 -2.35 4.90 19.02
C GLU A 440 -2.51 3.95 17.83
N TRP A 441 -1.41 3.33 17.39
CA TRP A 441 -1.37 2.45 16.22
C TRP A 441 -1.99 1.08 16.47
N ASP A 442 -1.95 0.60 17.71
CA ASP A 442 -2.54 -0.68 18.10
C ASP A 442 -4.07 -0.61 18.12
N VAL A 443 -4.62 0.55 18.48
CA VAL A 443 -6.08 0.75 18.59
C VAL A 443 -6.70 1.31 17.30
N PHE A 444 -5.89 1.77 16.35
CA PHE A 444 -6.36 2.47 15.17
C PHE A 444 -7.30 1.62 14.31
N SER A 445 -6.99 0.33 14.18
CA SER A 445 -7.87 -0.62 13.48
C SER A 445 -9.24 -0.73 14.16
N ALA A 446 -9.28 -0.77 15.50
CA ALA A 446 -10.55 -0.79 16.24
C ALA A 446 -11.35 0.51 16.06
N LEU A 447 -10.70 1.68 15.98
CA LEU A 447 -11.36 2.97 15.68
C LEU A 447 -12.04 2.92 14.30
N LEU A 448 -11.35 2.36 13.31
CA LEU A 448 -11.85 2.24 11.93
C LEU A 448 -13.00 1.23 11.81
N GLU A 449 -12.97 0.13 12.56
CA GLU A 449 -13.98 -0.94 12.50
C GLU A 449 -15.25 -0.64 13.32
N THR A 450 -15.16 0.26 14.30
CA THR A 450 -16.30 0.56 15.19
C THR A 450 -17.27 1.55 14.54
N VAL A 451 -18.33 1.04 13.89
CA VAL A 451 -19.37 1.85 13.22
C VAL A 451 -19.98 2.93 14.14
N ARG A 452 -20.18 2.62 15.43
CA ARG A 452 -20.71 3.58 16.42
C ARG A 452 -19.78 4.78 16.62
N PHE A 453 -18.47 4.56 16.67
CA PHE A 453 -17.49 5.64 16.79
C PHE A 453 -17.65 6.65 15.65
N ARG A 454 -17.75 6.15 14.41
CA ARG A 454 -18.01 6.97 13.22
C ARG A 454 -19.33 7.75 13.28
N ASN A 455 -20.37 7.21 13.91
CA ASN A 455 -21.69 7.85 13.95
C ASN A 455 -21.89 8.77 15.17
N THR A 456 -20.98 8.76 16.14
CA THR A 456 -21.11 9.50 17.40
C THR A 456 -20.08 10.62 17.53
N VAL A 457 -18.85 10.45 17.04
CA VAL A 457 -17.74 11.40 17.27
C VAL A 457 -17.67 12.46 16.17
N ILE A 458 -17.70 13.74 16.58
CA ILE A 458 -17.53 14.90 15.68
C ILE A 458 -16.05 15.17 15.42
N ASP A 459 -15.30 15.55 16.46
CA ASP A 459 -13.88 15.88 16.33
C ASP A 459 -13.02 14.79 16.99
N LEU A 460 -11.97 14.35 16.30
CA LEU A 460 -10.96 13.43 16.78
C LEU A 460 -9.62 14.17 16.87
N ASP A 461 -9.12 14.38 18.08
CA ASP A 461 -7.79 14.89 18.37
C ASP A 461 -6.87 13.71 18.68
N LEU A 462 -5.78 13.59 17.93
CA LEU A 462 -4.76 12.55 18.09
C LEU A 462 -3.43 13.21 18.40
N ARG A 463 -2.83 12.85 19.54
CA ARG A 463 -1.40 13.02 19.77
C ARG A 463 -0.71 11.74 19.36
N ALA A 464 -0.17 11.72 18.14
CA ALA A 464 0.43 10.55 17.53
C ALA A 464 1.94 10.55 17.76
N ARG A 465 2.50 9.44 18.28
CA ARG A 465 3.95 9.25 18.39
C ARG A 465 4.46 8.28 17.34
N PHE A 466 5.57 8.66 16.71
CA PHE A 466 6.29 7.90 15.70
C PHE A 466 7.63 7.47 16.27
N TRP A 467 7.98 6.19 16.13
CA TRP A 467 9.22 5.67 16.69
C TRP A 467 10.41 6.08 15.81
N ILE A 468 11.55 6.34 16.45
CA ILE A 468 12.82 6.51 15.73
C ILE A 468 13.31 5.12 15.34
N GLY A 469 13.53 4.88 14.04
CA GLY A 469 13.93 3.57 13.52
C GLY A 469 12.75 2.67 13.12
N GLU A 470 11.54 3.23 13.08
CA GLU A 470 10.35 2.57 12.54
C GLU A 470 10.57 2.11 11.10
N ASP A 471 10.09 0.90 10.78
CA ASP A 471 10.22 0.31 9.45
C ASP A 471 9.40 1.11 8.42
N ASN A 472 9.84 1.09 7.16
CA ASN A 472 9.15 1.76 6.05
C ASN A 472 7.67 1.33 5.92
N GLU A 473 7.38 0.06 6.17
CA GLU A 473 6.01 -0.48 6.12
C GLU A 473 5.10 0.18 7.16
N ASN A 474 5.62 0.52 8.34
CA ASN A 474 4.86 1.15 9.41
C ASN A 474 4.47 2.59 9.06
N TYR A 475 5.40 3.42 8.57
CA TYR A 475 5.05 4.79 8.12
C TYR A 475 3.97 4.80 7.04
N ARG A 476 4.05 3.82 6.14
CA ARG A 476 3.07 3.65 5.06
C ARG A 476 1.72 3.18 5.61
N HIS A 477 1.71 2.26 6.57
CA HIS A 477 0.50 1.81 7.25
C HIS A 477 -0.17 2.95 8.02
N ILE A 478 0.61 3.76 8.73
CA ILE A 478 0.14 4.95 9.45
C ILE A 478 -0.51 5.95 8.50
N LEU A 479 0.13 6.24 7.36
CA LEU A 479 -0.48 7.11 6.36
C LEU A 479 -1.79 6.51 5.86
N MET A 480 -1.85 5.19 5.63
CA MET A 480 -3.08 4.52 5.22
C MET A 480 -4.19 4.66 6.27
N TYR A 481 -3.88 4.54 7.56
CA TYR A 481 -4.85 4.76 8.63
C TYR A 481 -5.51 6.14 8.58
N PHE A 482 -4.72 7.20 8.36
CA PHE A 482 -5.27 8.55 8.20
C PHE A 482 -6.12 8.70 6.94
N LEU A 483 -5.71 8.08 5.82
CA LEU A 483 -6.51 8.10 4.60
C LEU A 483 -7.83 7.33 4.76
N ARG A 484 -7.82 6.22 5.50
CA ARG A 484 -9.04 5.45 5.83
C ARG A 484 -10.00 6.27 6.69
N LEU A 485 -9.51 7.02 7.69
CA LEU A 485 -10.34 7.98 8.42
C LEU A 485 -10.99 9.01 7.49
N GLU A 486 -10.23 9.59 6.56
CA GLU A 486 -10.77 10.53 5.56
C GLU A 486 -11.89 9.88 4.72
N THR A 487 -11.72 8.64 4.30
CA THR A 487 -12.77 7.93 3.54
C THR A 487 -14.03 7.66 4.35
N PHE A 488 -13.93 7.61 5.68
CA PHE A 488 -15.07 7.49 6.59
C PHE A 488 -15.76 8.82 6.91
N GLY A 489 -15.25 9.94 6.39
CA GLY A 489 -15.82 11.28 6.56
C GLY A 489 -15.06 12.18 7.53
N PHE A 490 -14.01 11.67 8.19
CA PHE A 490 -13.15 12.44 9.07
C PHE A 490 -12.14 13.25 8.26
N LYS A 491 -12.44 14.51 7.94
CA LYS A 491 -11.51 15.38 7.23
C LYS A 491 -10.47 15.94 8.20
N LYS A 492 -9.20 15.80 7.85
CA LYS A 492 -8.12 16.44 8.62
C LYS A 492 -8.25 17.95 8.56
N LEU A 493 -8.43 18.61 9.71
CA LEU A 493 -8.49 20.07 9.79
C LEU A 493 -7.14 20.69 10.13
N TYR A 494 -6.36 19.98 10.94
CA TYR A 494 -5.10 20.51 11.45
C TYR A 494 -4.10 19.40 11.69
N SER A 495 -2.82 19.71 11.50
CA SER A 495 -1.75 18.89 12.03
C SER A 495 -0.46 19.70 12.19
N GLU A 496 0.27 19.42 13.27
CA GLU A 496 1.57 20.00 13.56
C GLU A 496 2.49 18.96 14.21
N MET A 497 3.79 19.03 13.89
CA MET A 497 4.82 18.31 14.63
C MET A 497 5.20 19.11 15.87
N ILE A 498 5.06 18.53 17.06
CA ILE A 498 5.57 19.12 18.31
C ILE A 498 7.09 18.94 18.38
N ASP A 499 7.55 17.74 18.02
CA ASP A 499 8.95 17.33 18.03
C ASP A 499 9.23 16.35 16.87
N ASN A 500 10.42 15.74 16.83
CA ASN A 500 10.83 14.84 15.74
C ASN A 500 10.05 13.50 15.67
N THR A 501 9.30 13.20 16.72
CA THR A 501 8.60 11.94 16.96
C THR A 501 7.12 12.14 17.25
N THR A 502 6.67 13.32 17.66
CA THR A 502 5.29 13.54 18.09
C THR A 502 4.60 14.52 17.15
N ALA A 503 3.48 14.09 16.56
CA ALA A 503 2.53 14.95 15.90
C ALA A 503 1.26 15.10 16.71
N ILE A 504 0.56 16.19 16.43
CA ILE A 504 -0.82 16.37 16.82
C ILE A 504 -1.62 16.49 15.55
N VAL A 505 -2.76 15.82 15.48
CA VAL A 505 -3.61 15.76 14.30
C VAL A 505 -5.05 15.90 14.74
N ASN A 506 -5.80 16.80 14.13
CA ASN A 506 -7.24 16.92 14.33
C ASN A 506 -7.96 16.52 13.05
N PHE A 507 -9.00 15.70 13.23
CA PHE A 507 -9.96 15.37 12.20
C PHE A 507 -11.37 15.77 12.64
N ARG A 508 -12.19 16.21 11.69
CA ARG A 508 -13.62 16.49 11.87
C ARG A 508 -14.46 15.65 10.96
N ASN A 509 -15.47 15.01 11.54
CA ASN A 509 -16.44 14.19 10.84
C ASN A 509 -17.47 15.07 10.13
N THR A 510 -17.34 15.20 8.81
CA THR A 510 -18.26 16.02 8.00
C THR A 510 -19.60 15.35 7.73
N GLN A 511 -19.84 14.13 8.22
CA GLN A 511 -21.14 13.46 8.12
C GLN A 511 -22.07 13.78 9.31
N LEU A 512 -21.52 14.32 10.40
CA LEU A 512 -22.25 14.65 11.65
C LEU A 512 -22.35 16.16 11.92
N THR A 513 -21.80 16.98 11.02
CA THR A 513 -21.86 18.45 10.99
C THR A 513 -22.59 18.89 9.74
#